data_AF-A0A427HJG7-F1
#
_entry.id   AF-A0A427HJG7-F1
#
_cell.length_a   1.000
_cell.length_b   1.000
_cell.length_c   1.000
_cell.angle_alpha   90.00
_cell.angle_beta   90.00
_cell.angle_gamma   90.00
#
_symmetry.space_group_name_H-M   'P 1'
#
loop_
_entity.id
_entity.type
_entity.pdbx_description
1 polymer ?
#
loop_
_entity_poly.entity_id
_entity_poly.type
_entity_poly.pdbx_seq_one_letter_code
_entity_poly.pdbx_strand_id
1 'polypeptide(L)'
;MTVKRQPDGKWSVDFYVDGRGSQRVRRGGFASKAHAQRFERDYVASPRLSVERLSDLFDLWYQIHGVTLKRGAARYATLQRVAERLGNPRACDFTSASWSTYRTNRLKVSAKSTINLEHIYVSSVFSELIRQGHYQGTNPLSGMRLFRTDQKALAFLTLDQIQRLLAELATSTNPYVLIIAKICLATGARWSEAEGLRRSQLLSDRIVFTATKSGRNRTVPVDPALIQEALSVGLPTDRLFSSSRGSFALCYARCEFSTPGQLTHILRHTFASHFVMSGGDLRTLKDILGHADISTTMIYAHLAPEHLHKAVSLNPLALSSSGSQPVGSL
;
A
#
# COMPACT_ATOMS: atom_id res chain seq x y z
N MET A 1 -47.31 24.44 -3.78
CA MET A 1 -46.76 24.57 -2.41
C MET A 1 -46.02 23.30 -2.05
N THR A 2 -44.69 23.36 -2.01
CA THR A 2 -43.78 22.25 -1.70
C THR A 2 -43.59 22.06 -0.19
N VAL A 3 -43.84 23.09 0.62
CA VAL A 3 -43.76 23.03 2.08
C VAL A 3 -45.16 23.01 2.73
N LYS A 4 -45.41 22.07 3.64
CA LYS A 4 -46.69 21.89 4.36
C LYS A 4 -46.48 21.78 5.88
N ARG A 5 -47.44 22.29 6.66
CA ARG A 5 -47.51 22.08 8.12
C ARG A 5 -48.22 20.76 8.40
N GLN A 6 -47.66 19.96 9.30
CA GLN A 6 -48.16 18.66 9.69
C GLN A 6 -49.03 18.77 10.96
N PRO A 7 -49.90 17.78 11.24
CA PRO A 7 -50.75 17.76 12.43
C PRO A 7 -49.97 17.82 13.76
N ASP A 8 -48.72 17.35 13.77
CA ASP A 8 -47.80 17.38 14.90
C ASP A 8 -47.16 18.77 15.15
N GLY A 9 -47.59 19.80 14.40
CA GLY A 9 -47.07 21.16 14.49
C GLY A 9 -45.77 21.40 13.74
N LYS A 10 -45.11 20.36 13.20
CA LYS A 10 -43.86 20.48 12.44
C LYS A 10 -44.13 20.75 10.96
N TRP A 11 -43.06 21.01 10.20
CA TRP A 11 -43.12 21.28 8.77
C TRP A 11 -42.49 20.15 7.96
N SER A 12 -42.96 19.97 6.73
CA SER A 12 -42.45 18.99 5.77
C SER A 12 -42.31 19.60 4.37
N VAL A 13 -41.39 19.05 3.59
CA VAL A 13 -41.19 19.37 2.17
C VAL A 13 -41.54 18.16 1.30
N ASP A 14 -42.13 18.41 0.13
CA ASP A 14 -42.42 17.45 -0.94
C ASP A 14 -42.24 18.16 -2.29
N PHE A 15 -41.10 17.95 -2.93
CA PHE A 15 -40.73 18.62 -4.17
C PHE A 15 -40.00 17.69 -5.14
N TYR A 16 -39.98 18.12 -6.41
CA TYR A 16 -39.17 17.51 -7.45
C TYR A 16 -37.94 18.37 -7.68
N VAL A 17 -36.78 17.74 -7.83
CA VAL A 17 -35.49 18.42 -7.88
C VAL A 17 -35.35 19.30 -9.12
N ASP A 18 -35.66 18.77 -10.30
CA ASP A 18 -35.53 19.41 -11.61
C ASP A 18 -36.87 19.37 -12.38
N GLY A 19 -37.98 19.61 -11.67
CA GLY A 19 -39.33 19.60 -12.26
C GLY A 19 -39.97 18.21 -12.35
N ARG A 20 -41.20 18.15 -12.91
CA ARG A 20 -42.02 16.93 -12.93
C ARG A 20 -41.33 15.81 -13.71
N GLY A 21 -41.05 14.69 -13.03
CA GLY A 21 -40.35 13.52 -13.59
C GLY A 21 -38.94 13.29 -13.02
N SER A 22 -38.36 14.29 -12.35
CA SER A 22 -37.07 14.17 -11.66
C SER A 22 -37.17 13.48 -10.28
N GLN A 23 -36.06 13.34 -9.57
CA GLN A 23 -36.04 12.77 -8.22
C GLN A 23 -37.02 13.52 -7.30
N ARG A 24 -37.96 12.78 -6.69
CA ARG A 24 -38.91 13.34 -5.71
C ARG A 24 -38.34 13.24 -4.30
N VAL A 25 -38.38 14.33 -3.56
CA VAL A 25 -37.79 14.46 -2.23
C VAL A 25 -38.91 14.75 -1.24
N ARG A 26 -39.04 13.88 -0.24
CA ARG A 26 -40.00 14.05 0.86
C ARG A 26 -39.27 13.99 2.19
N ARG A 27 -39.37 15.06 2.97
CA ARG A 27 -38.73 15.12 4.30
C ARG A 27 -39.59 15.91 5.26
N GLY A 28 -39.80 15.38 6.46
CA GLY A 28 -40.60 16.01 7.52
C GLY A 28 -39.75 16.39 8.74
N GLY A 29 -40.42 16.98 9.74
CA GLY A 29 -39.84 17.21 11.06
C GLY A 29 -39.16 18.56 11.27
N PHE A 30 -39.33 19.52 10.35
CA PHE A 30 -38.72 20.84 10.49
C PHE A 30 -39.46 21.68 11.55
N ALA A 31 -38.70 22.32 12.44
CA ALA A 31 -39.25 23.15 13.52
C ALA A 31 -39.95 24.43 13.01
N SER A 32 -39.61 24.91 11.80
CA SER A 32 -40.21 26.11 11.22
C SER A 32 -40.36 26.01 9.70
N LYS A 33 -41.30 26.79 9.14
CA LYS A 33 -41.49 26.93 7.69
C LYS A 33 -40.22 27.41 7.00
N ALA A 34 -39.52 28.38 7.60
CA ALA A 34 -38.29 28.95 7.06
C ALA A 34 -37.16 27.91 6.97
N HIS A 35 -37.04 27.03 7.97
CA HIS A 35 -36.06 25.94 7.94
C HIS A 35 -36.38 24.93 6.82
N ALA A 36 -37.65 24.55 6.65
CA ALA A 36 -38.08 23.68 5.56
C ALA A 36 -37.81 24.29 4.17
N GLN A 37 -38.09 25.59 3.99
CA GLN A 37 -37.82 26.32 2.74
C GLN A 37 -36.33 26.51 2.46
N ARG A 38 -35.51 26.70 3.51
CA ARG A 38 -34.06 26.76 3.37
C ARG A 38 -33.51 25.39 2.97
N PHE A 39 -33.98 24.31 3.57
CA PHE A 39 -33.61 22.95 3.18
C PHE A 39 -33.93 22.69 1.70
N GLU A 40 -35.12 23.05 1.22
CA GLU A 40 -35.48 22.93 -0.21
C GLU A 40 -34.53 23.73 -1.11
N ARG A 41 -34.28 25.02 -0.79
CA ARG A 41 -33.37 25.87 -1.57
C ARG A 41 -31.94 25.34 -1.57
N ASP A 42 -31.41 24.95 -0.42
CA ASP A 42 -30.04 24.42 -0.30
C ASP A 42 -29.90 23.07 -1.03
N TYR A 43 -30.96 22.25 -1.02
CA TYR A 43 -31.01 20.94 -1.71
C TYR A 43 -31.12 21.06 -3.24
N VAL A 44 -31.70 22.16 -3.75
CA VAL A 44 -31.78 22.49 -5.18
C VAL A 44 -30.52 23.24 -5.64
N ALA A 45 -29.98 24.14 -4.82
CA ALA A 45 -28.81 24.96 -5.15
C ALA A 45 -27.48 24.22 -5.02
N SER A 46 -27.45 23.07 -4.33
CA SER A 46 -26.26 22.22 -4.28
C SER A 46 -26.01 21.63 -5.68
N PRO A 47 -24.87 21.93 -6.33
CA PRO A 47 -24.57 21.36 -7.64
C PRO A 47 -24.54 19.84 -7.52
N ARG A 48 -25.52 19.19 -8.14
CA ARG A 48 -25.48 17.75 -8.31
C ARG A 48 -24.57 17.51 -9.48
N LEU A 49 -23.46 16.83 -9.23
CA LEU A 49 -22.94 15.95 -10.27
C LEU A 49 -24.11 15.01 -10.57
N SER A 50 -24.72 15.13 -11.76
CA SER A 50 -25.68 14.12 -12.18
C SER A 50 -24.86 12.85 -12.29
N VAL A 51 -25.03 11.94 -11.32
CA VAL A 51 -24.37 10.64 -11.35
C VAL A 51 -25.13 9.80 -12.37
N GLU A 52 -25.03 10.21 -13.63
CA GLU A 52 -25.64 9.52 -14.75
C GLU A 52 -24.75 8.38 -15.20
N ARG A 53 -23.44 8.62 -15.25
CA ARG A 53 -22.44 7.70 -15.76
C ARG A 53 -21.48 7.22 -14.68
N LEU A 54 -20.79 6.13 -14.99
CA LEU A 54 -19.80 5.54 -14.11
C LEU A 54 -18.61 6.48 -13.86
N SER A 55 -18.22 7.29 -14.84
CA SER A 55 -17.21 8.36 -14.68
C SER A 55 -17.61 9.38 -13.61
N ASP A 56 -18.88 9.82 -13.63
CA ASP A 56 -19.38 10.87 -12.74
C ASP A 56 -19.43 10.37 -11.30
N LEU A 57 -19.72 9.07 -11.12
CA LEU A 57 -19.61 8.39 -9.83
C LEU A 57 -18.17 8.42 -9.30
N PHE A 58 -17.18 8.22 -10.17
CA PHE A 58 -15.77 8.25 -9.80
C PHE A 58 -15.28 9.68 -9.50
N ASP A 59 -15.82 10.68 -10.19
CA ASP A 59 -15.57 12.10 -9.91
C ASP A 59 -16.08 12.47 -8.52
N LEU A 60 -17.34 12.12 -8.23
CA LEU A 60 -17.94 12.35 -6.92
C LEU A 60 -17.13 11.67 -5.81
N TRP A 61 -16.79 10.39 -5.98
CA TRP A 61 -15.94 9.67 -5.02
C TRP A 61 -14.59 10.37 -4.81
N TYR A 62 -13.97 10.87 -5.87
CA TYR A 62 -12.69 11.55 -5.77
C TYR A 62 -12.83 12.84 -4.96
N GLN A 63 -13.82 13.66 -5.27
CA GLN A 63 -14.06 14.94 -4.60
C GLN A 63 -14.33 14.78 -3.09
N ILE A 64 -15.12 13.78 -2.70
CA ILE A 64 -15.54 13.62 -1.29
C ILE A 64 -14.59 12.76 -0.45
N HIS A 65 -13.83 11.87 -1.09
CA HIS A 65 -12.99 10.91 -0.38
C HIS A 65 -11.61 10.77 -1.01
N GLY A 66 -11.54 10.54 -2.32
CA GLY A 66 -10.29 10.22 -3.01
C GLY A 66 -9.19 11.27 -2.84
N VAL A 67 -9.52 12.56 -2.77
CA VAL A 67 -8.57 13.66 -2.52
C VAL A 67 -7.81 13.54 -1.20
N THR A 68 -8.40 12.87 -0.21
CA THR A 68 -7.78 12.68 1.11
C THR A 68 -6.71 11.59 1.13
N LEU A 69 -6.65 10.75 0.08
CA LEU A 69 -5.77 9.59 0.02
C LEU A 69 -4.39 9.96 -0.54
N LYS A 70 -3.32 9.41 0.07
CA LYS A 70 -1.93 9.59 -0.38
C LYS A 70 -1.69 9.30 -1.87
N ARG A 71 -2.46 8.38 -2.47
CA ARG A 71 -2.41 8.06 -3.92
C ARG A 71 -3.78 8.25 -4.59
N GLY A 72 -4.58 9.19 -4.10
CA GLY A 72 -5.92 9.52 -4.57
C GLY A 72 -5.97 9.78 -6.07
N ALA A 73 -5.20 10.77 -6.54
CA ALA A 73 -5.14 11.14 -7.95
C ALA A 73 -4.77 9.98 -8.88
N ALA A 74 -3.79 9.15 -8.51
CA ALA A 74 -3.40 7.98 -9.30
C ALA A 74 -4.50 6.90 -9.33
N ARG A 75 -5.23 6.72 -8.22
CA ARG A 75 -6.39 5.82 -8.15
C ARG A 75 -7.53 6.34 -9.02
N TYR A 76 -7.84 7.63 -8.93
CA TYR A 76 -8.83 8.32 -9.75
C TYR A 76 -8.55 8.18 -11.25
N ALA A 77 -7.32 8.46 -11.70
CA ALA A 77 -6.92 8.27 -13.09
C ALA A 77 -7.03 6.79 -13.56
N THR A 78 -6.92 5.83 -12.64
CA THR A 78 -7.16 4.41 -12.95
C THR A 78 -8.64 4.11 -13.09
N LEU A 79 -9.47 4.65 -12.19
CA LEU A 79 -10.93 4.53 -12.24
C LEU A 79 -11.49 5.13 -13.53
N GLN A 80 -11.04 6.32 -13.94
CA GLN A 80 -11.51 6.93 -15.19
C GLN A 80 -11.19 6.08 -16.43
N ARG A 81 -9.98 5.52 -16.51
CA ARG A 81 -9.62 4.55 -17.57
C ARG A 81 -10.45 3.27 -17.54
N VAL A 82 -10.91 2.84 -16.35
CA VAL A 82 -11.83 1.72 -16.23
C VAL A 82 -13.20 2.08 -16.80
N ALA A 83 -13.74 3.26 -16.47
CA ALA A 83 -14.99 3.76 -17.03
C ALA A 83 -14.93 3.86 -18.56
N GLU A 84 -13.87 4.46 -19.10
CA GLU A 84 -13.62 4.58 -20.54
C GLU A 84 -13.64 3.20 -21.24
N ARG A 85 -12.88 2.22 -20.72
CA ARG A 85 -12.84 0.86 -21.28
C ARG A 85 -14.17 0.09 -21.16
N LEU A 86 -15.04 0.48 -20.25
CA LEU A 86 -16.40 -0.05 -20.12
C LEU A 86 -17.40 0.63 -21.08
N GLY A 87 -16.97 1.63 -21.85
CA GLY A 87 -17.85 2.46 -22.67
C GLY A 87 -18.67 3.46 -21.85
N ASN A 88 -18.18 3.80 -20.65
CA ASN A 88 -18.81 4.69 -19.68
C ASN A 88 -20.33 4.44 -19.52
N PRO A 89 -20.74 3.27 -18.99
CA PRO A 89 -22.15 2.93 -18.85
C PRO A 89 -22.84 3.84 -17.85
N ARG A 90 -24.18 3.83 -17.84
CA ARG A 90 -24.91 4.49 -16.76
C ARG A 90 -24.59 3.79 -15.44
N ALA A 91 -24.48 4.55 -14.36
CA ALA A 91 -24.13 3.98 -13.05
C ALA A 91 -25.17 2.95 -12.55
N CYS A 92 -26.44 3.09 -12.97
CA CYS A 92 -27.52 2.14 -12.69
C CYS A 92 -27.44 0.85 -13.51
N ASP A 93 -26.80 0.88 -14.68
CA ASP A 93 -26.69 -0.27 -15.58
C ASP A 93 -25.40 -1.07 -15.32
N PHE A 94 -24.56 -0.59 -14.39
CA PHE A 94 -23.34 -1.27 -13.99
C PHE A 94 -23.63 -2.46 -13.05
N THR A 95 -23.30 -3.67 -13.50
CA THR A 95 -23.64 -4.92 -12.81
C THR A 95 -22.42 -5.82 -12.67
N SER A 96 -22.53 -6.86 -11.82
CA SER A 96 -21.51 -7.91 -11.73
C SER A 96 -21.30 -8.64 -13.06
N ALA A 97 -22.35 -8.78 -13.87
CA ALA A 97 -22.28 -9.38 -15.20
C ALA A 97 -21.45 -8.53 -16.18
N SER A 98 -21.71 -7.22 -16.25
CA SER A 98 -20.90 -6.34 -17.11
C SER A 98 -19.44 -6.27 -16.65
N TRP A 99 -19.20 -6.31 -15.33
CA TRP A 99 -17.85 -6.42 -14.78
C TRP A 99 -17.15 -7.75 -15.09
N SER A 100 -17.89 -8.87 -15.12
CA SER A 100 -17.35 -10.18 -15.50
C SER A 100 -16.87 -10.19 -16.96
N THR A 101 -17.66 -9.64 -17.87
CA THR A 101 -17.29 -9.46 -19.28
C THR A 101 -16.06 -8.58 -19.42
N TYR A 102 -16.01 -7.45 -18.70
CA TYR A 102 -14.84 -6.57 -18.66
C TYR A 102 -13.58 -7.31 -18.23
N ARG A 103 -13.63 -8.00 -17.08
CA ARG A 103 -12.48 -8.73 -16.54
C ARG A 103 -11.97 -9.81 -17.49
N THR A 104 -12.89 -10.52 -18.17
CA THR A 104 -12.55 -11.56 -19.15
C THR A 104 -11.81 -10.97 -20.35
N ASN A 105 -12.27 -9.83 -20.88
CA ASN A 105 -11.56 -9.14 -21.96
C ASN A 105 -10.20 -8.59 -21.51
N ARG A 106 -10.11 -8.07 -20.28
CA ARG A 106 -8.85 -7.57 -19.73
C ARG A 106 -7.80 -8.66 -19.55
N LEU A 107 -8.18 -9.91 -19.29
CA LEU A 107 -7.23 -11.03 -19.18
C LEU A 107 -6.41 -11.24 -20.45
N LYS A 108 -6.93 -10.86 -21.62
CA LYS A 108 -6.21 -10.98 -22.90
C LYS A 108 -4.97 -10.07 -22.98
N VAL A 109 -4.94 -8.99 -22.20
CA VAL A 109 -3.93 -7.92 -22.33
C VAL A 109 -3.36 -7.46 -20.99
N SER A 110 -3.76 -8.07 -19.87
CA SER A 110 -3.36 -7.61 -18.54
C SER A 110 -3.33 -8.72 -17.51
N ALA A 111 -2.36 -8.63 -16.60
CA ALA A 111 -2.19 -9.59 -15.53
C ALA A 111 -3.38 -9.59 -14.54
N LYS A 112 -3.71 -10.77 -14.02
CA LYS A 112 -4.75 -11.00 -13.00
C LYS A 112 -4.62 -10.03 -11.80
N SER A 113 -3.40 -9.75 -11.34
CA SER A 113 -3.15 -8.82 -10.23
C SER A 113 -3.58 -7.40 -10.53
N THR A 114 -3.38 -6.92 -11.76
CA THR A 114 -3.80 -5.58 -12.19
C THR A 114 -5.33 -5.50 -12.23
N ILE A 115 -5.98 -6.54 -12.74
CA ILE A 115 -7.44 -6.59 -12.82
C ILE A 115 -8.07 -6.69 -11.42
N ASN A 116 -7.44 -7.42 -10.50
CA ASN A 116 -7.85 -7.45 -9.09
C ASN A 116 -7.73 -6.07 -8.43
N LEU A 117 -6.68 -5.29 -8.75
CA LEU A 117 -6.56 -3.91 -8.26
C LEU A 117 -7.66 -3.00 -8.83
N GLU A 118 -7.95 -3.10 -10.13
CA GLU A 118 -9.08 -2.38 -10.75
C GLU A 118 -10.40 -2.75 -10.04
N HIS A 119 -10.64 -4.04 -9.75
CA HIS A 119 -11.80 -4.52 -9.00
C HIS A 119 -11.89 -3.91 -7.61
N ILE A 120 -10.80 -3.97 -6.83
CA ILE A 120 -10.77 -3.43 -5.47
C ILE A 120 -11.10 -1.94 -5.48
N TYR A 121 -10.55 -1.18 -6.44
CA TYR A 121 -10.82 0.25 -6.55
C TYR A 121 -12.28 0.54 -6.87
N VAL A 122 -12.85 -0.09 -7.91
CA VAL A 122 -14.26 0.14 -8.29
C VAL A 122 -15.20 -0.28 -7.14
N SER A 123 -14.97 -1.46 -6.56
CA SER A 123 -15.77 -1.93 -5.42
C SER A 123 -15.69 -0.97 -4.22
N SER A 124 -14.51 -0.42 -3.94
CA SER A 124 -14.33 0.56 -2.85
C SER A 124 -15.08 1.86 -3.11
N VAL A 125 -15.19 2.31 -4.37
CA VAL A 125 -15.98 3.51 -4.72
C VAL A 125 -17.45 3.32 -4.34
N PHE A 126 -18.08 2.22 -4.80
CA PHE A 126 -19.48 1.94 -4.47
C PHE A 126 -19.68 1.82 -2.96
N SER A 127 -18.83 1.04 -2.27
CA SER A 127 -18.93 0.89 -0.82
C SER A 127 -18.84 2.23 -0.08
N GLU A 128 -17.91 3.10 -0.48
CA GLU A 128 -17.72 4.40 0.16
C GLU A 128 -18.88 5.36 -0.10
N LEU A 129 -19.37 5.44 -1.34
CA LEU A 129 -20.51 6.29 -1.67
C LEU A 129 -21.82 5.82 -1.03
N ILE A 130 -22.03 4.51 -0.91
CA ILE A 130 -23.16 3.94 -0.15
C ILE A 130 -23.04 4.32 1.32
N ARG A 131 -21.86 4.12 1.92
CA ARG A 131 -21.58 4.41 3.33
C ARG A 131 -21.84 5.88 3.69
N GLN A 132 -21.54 6.80 2.78
CA GLN A 132 -21.77 8.23 2.95
C GLN A 132 -23.17 8.69 2.50
N GLY A 133 -24.02 7.78 1.99
CA GLY A 133 -25.38 8.10 1.54
C GLY A 133 -25.47 8.81 0.18
N HIS A 134 -24.39 8.84 -0.59
CA HIS A 134 -24.32 9.44 -1.93
C HIS A 134 -24.72 8.48 -3.07
N TYR A 135 -24.83 7.18 -2.79
CA TYR A 135 -25.33 6.17 -3.73
C TYR A 135 -26.40 5.30 -3.06
N GLN A 136 -27.52 5.10 -3.75
CA GLN A 136 -28.62 4.26 -3.27
C GLN A 136 -28.54 2.88 -3.92
N GLY A 137 -28.58 1.83 -3.10
CA GLY A 137 -28.53 0.44 -3.54
C GLY A 137 -27.37 -0.33 -2.91
N THR A 138 -27.00 -1.45 -3.53
CA THR A 138 -25.93 -2.33 -3.07
C THR A 138 -24.69 -2.20 -3.95
N ASN A 139 -23.51 -2.47 -3.41
CA ASN A 139 -22.29 -2.55 -4.21
C ASN A 139 -22.37 -3.73 -5.19
N PRO A 140 -22.38 -3.49 -6.52
CA PRO A 140 -22.54 -4.54 -7.54
C PRO A 140 -21.43 -5.59 -7.54
N LEU A 141 -20.28 -5.28 -6.95
CA LEU A 141 -19.09 -6.13 -6.94
C LEU A 141 -18.86 -6.87 -5.62
N SER A 142 -19.68 -6.63 -4.59
CA SER A 142 -19.48 -7.14 -3.23
C SER A 142 -19.37 -8.68 -3.13
N GLY A 143 -20.15 -9.42 -3.93
CA GLY A 143 -20.15 -10.89 -3.93
C GLY A 143 -19.16 -11.54 -4.91
N MET A 144 -18.40 -10.76 -5.67
CA MET A 144 -17.55 -11.29 -6.74
C MET A 144 -16.16 -11.68 -6.24
N ARG A 145 -15.71 -12.89 -6.59
CA ARG A 145 -14.37 -13.37 -6.24
C ARG A 145 -13.29 -12.69 -7.09
N LEU A 146 -12.18 -12.35 -6.46
CA LEU A 146 -10.95 -11.92 -7.13
C LEU A 146 -10.32 -13.12 -7.86
N PHE A 147 -9.54 -12.86 -8.91
CA PHE A 147 -8.78 -13.91 -9.57
C PHE A 147 -7.71 -14.43 -8.62
N ARG A 148 -7.54 -15.76 -8.54
CA ARG A 148 -6.39 -16.36 -7.87
C ARG A 148 -5.12 -15.98 -8.64
N THR A 149 -4.19 -15.34 -7.94
CA THR A 149 -2.86 -15.03 -8.44
C THR A 149 -1.88 -15.95 -7.76
N ASP A 150 -1.03 -16.61 -8.54
CA ASP A 150 0.03 -17.45 -7.98
C ASP A 150 1.02 -16.56 -7.23
N GLN A 151 1.48 -17.03 -6.08
CA GLN A 151 2.58 -16.37 -5.39
C GLN A 151 3.82 -16.52 -6.27
N LYS A 152 4.43 -15.37 -6.62
CA LYS A 152 5.72 -15.40 -7.32
C LYS A 152 6.75 -16.01 -6.36
N ALA A 153 7.55 -16.95 -6.88
CA ALA A 153 8.69 -17.46 -6.16
C ALA A 153 9.55 -16.29 -5.66
N LEU A 154 9.99 -16.39 -4.40
CA LEU A 154 10.83 -15.38 -3.79
C LEU A 154 12.20 -15.41 -4.46
N ALA A 155 12.57 -14.33 -5.14
CA ALA A 155 13.90 -14.17 -5.70
C ALA A 155 14.79 -13.36 -4.76
N PHE A 156 16.01 -13.85 -4.52
CA PHE A 156 17.05 -13.18 -3.75
C PHE A 156 18.43 -13.57 -4.28
N LEU A 157 19.47 -12.80 -3.92
CA LEU A 157 20.84 -13.02 -4.38
C LEU A 157 21.61 -13.95 -3.43
N THR A 158 22.44 -14.83 -3.96
CA THR A 158 23.43 -15.59 -3.17
C THR A 158 24.57 -14.68 -2.68
N LEU A 159 25.40 -15.15 -1.74
CA LEU A 159 26.54 -14.38 -1.25
C LEU A 159 27.53 -14.03 -2.38
N ASP A 160 27.82 -14.97 -3.29
CA ASP A 160 28.69 -14.72 -4.45
C ASP A 160 28.08 -13.69 -5.41
N GLN A 161 26.77 -13.75 -5.63
CA GLN A 161 26.07 -12.76 -6.45
C GLN A 161 26.08 -11.37 -5.80
N ILE A 162 25.97 -11.29 -4.47
CA ILE A 162 26.10 -10.03 -3.73
C ILE A 162 27.50 -9.46 -3.93
N GLN A 163 28.55 -10.26 -3.80
CA GLN A 163 29.93 -9.81 -4.00
C GLN A 163 30.16 -9.29 -5.41
N ARG A 164 29.72 -10.05 -6.44
CA ARG A 164 29.76 -9.62 -7.84
C ARG A 164 29.01 -8.31 -8.08
N LEU A 165 27.82 -8.17 -7.50
CA LEU A 165 27.03 -6.95 -7.62
C LEU A 165 27.74 -5.75 -6.99
N LEU A 166 28.28 -5.91 -5.78
CA LEU A 166 28.99 -4.82 -5.11
C LEU A 166 30.26 -4.41 -5.87
N ALA A 167 30.97 -5.38 -6.46
CA ALA A 167 32.11 -5.10 -7.32
C ALA A 167 31.71 -4.30 -8.59
N GLU A 168 30.64 -4.70 -9.28
CA GLU A 168 30.14 -3.97 -10.46
C GLU A 168 29.59 -2.58 -10.08
N LEU A 169 28.98 -2.43 -8.92
CA LEU A 169 28.52 -1.13 -8.44
C LEU A 169 29.67 -0.18 -8.11
N ALA A 170 30.82 -0.71 -7.68
CA ALA A 170 32.02 0.07 -7.39
C ALA A 170 32.66 0.68 -8.66
N THR A 171 32.38 0.13 -9.85
CA THR A 171 32.86 0.69 -11.13
C THR A 171 31.96 1.81 -11.68
N SER A 172 30.83 2.08 -11.03
CA SER A 172 29.86 3.07 -11.49
C SER A 172 30.41 4.49 -11.38
N THR A 173 30.11 5.32 -12.37
CA THR A 173 30.38 6.76 -12.31
C THR A 173 29.46 7.50 -11.33
N ASN A 174 28.38 6.86 -10.88
CA ASN A 174 27.51 7.40 -9.83
C ASN A 174 28.06 6.97 -8.46
N PRO A 175 28.66 7.89 -7.68
CA PRO A 175 29.37 7.53 -6.45
C PRO A 175 28.44 6.99 -5.36
N TYR A 176 27.13 7.27 -5.43
CA TYR A 176 26.18 6.92 -4.38
C TYR A 176 25.61 5.49 -4.54
N VAL A 177 25.70 4.90 -5.74
CA VAL A 177 24.98 3.65 -6.04
C VAL A 177 25.44 2.48 -5.16
N LEU A 178 26.76 2.39 -4.89
CA LEU A 178 27.35 1.36 -4.07
C LEU A 178 26.89 1.48 -2.61
N ILE A 179 27.01 2.68 -2.04
CA ILE A 179 26.68 2.90 -0.63
C ILE A 179 25.17 2.76 -0.37
N ILE A 180 24.31 3.19 -1.30
CA ILE A 180 22.86 2.93 -1.23
C ILE A 180 22.57 1.43 -1.24
N ALA A 181 23.27 0.66 -2.09
CA ALA A 181 23.08 -0.79 -2.15
C ALA A 181 23.55 -1.49 -0.86
N LYS A 182 24.69 -1.08 -0.30
CA LYS A 182 25.17 -1.54 1.01
C LYS A 182 24.16 -1.26 2.12
N ILE A 183 23.60 -0.05 2.17
CA ILE A 183 22.54 0.31 3.14
C ILE A 183 21.31 -0.60 2.96
N CYS A 184 20.86 -0.85 1.73
CA CYS A 184 19.74 -1.75 1.47
C CYS A 184 20.02 -3.18 1.94
N LEU A 185 21.22 -3.70 1.69
CA LEU A 185 21.65 -5.03 2.11
C LEU A 185 21.88 -5.15 3.62
N ALA A 186 22.23 -4.06 4.30
CA ALA A 186 22.44 -4.06 5.75
C ALA A 186 21.14 -3.87 6.56
N THR A 187 20.11 -3.25 5.96
CA THR A 187 18.91 -2.82 6.71
C THR A 187 17.59 -3.35 6.16
N GLY A 188 17.60 -3.98 4.98
CA GLY A 188 16.39 -4.36 4.26
C GLY A 188 15.56 -3.15 3.80
N ALA A 189 16.15 -1.95 3.72
CA ALA A 189 15.45 -0.77 3.23
C ALA A 189 14.97 -0.94 1.77
N ARG A 190 13.86 -0.26 1.43
CA ARG A 190 13.51 -0.11 0.01
C ARG A 190 14.50 0.85 -0.63
N TRP A 191 14.80 0.65 -1.92
CA TRP A 191 15.71 1.54 -2.66
C TRP A 191 15.39 3.02 -2.45
N SER A 192 14.12 3.40 -2.61
CA SER A 192 13.69 4.80 -2.46
C SER A 192 13.82 5.35 -1.03
N GLU A 193 13.78 4.47 -0.02
CA GLU A 193 13.99 4.87 1.38
C GLU A 193 15.48 5.13 1.61
N ALA A 194 16.37 4.28 1.08
CA ALA A 194 17.82 4.44 1.19
C ALA A 194 18.34 5.62 0.35
N GLU A 195 17.92 5.76 -0.91
CA GLU A 195 18.26 6.89 -1.80
C GLU A 195 17.70 8.23 -1.28
N GLY A 196 16.61 8.19 -0.52
CA GLY A 196 15.98 9.35 0.09
C GLY A 196 16.51 9.73 1.47
N LEU A 197 17.55 9.04 1.98
CA LEU A 197 18.08 9.30 3.32
C LEU A 197 18.60 10.72 3.48
N ARG A 198 18.28 11.30 4.64
CA ARG A 198 18.80 12.57 5.11
C ARG A 198 19.89 12.38 6.15
N ARG A 199 20.80 13.36 6.27
CA ARG A 199 21.93 13.33 7.20
C ARG A 199 21.46 13.18 8.65
N SER A 200 20.37 13.85 9.01
CA SER A 200 19.72 13.75 10.33
C SER A 200 19.18 12.36 10.68
N GLN A 201 19.05 11.46 9.69
CA GLN A 201 18.57 10.09 9.90
C GLN A 201 19.68 9.08 10.16
N LEU A 202 20.95 9.47 9.97
CA LEU A 202 22.11 8.65 10.27
C LEU A 202 22.61 9.02 11.66
N LEU A 203 22.40 8.14 12.62
CA LEU A 203 23.00 8.22 13.95
C LEU A 203 24.27 7.36 13.99
N SER A 204 25.05 7.45 15.08
CA SER A 204 26.36 6.79 15.19
C SER A 204 26.33 5.27 15.00
N ASP A 205 25.23 4.60 15.34
CA ASP A 205 25.10 3.13 15.34
C ASP A 205 23.80 2.63 14.69
N ARG A 206 23.01 3.52 14.08
CA ARG A 206 21.67 3.17 13.55
C ARG A 206 21.18 4.15 12.49
N ILE A 207 20.29 3.65 11.63
CA ILE A 207 19.59 4.46 10.61
C ILE A 207 18.10 4.53 10.96
N VAL A 208 17.56 5.75 10.95
CA VAL A 208 16.14 6.04 11.25
C VAL A 208 15.36 6.27 9.95
N PHE A 209 14.52 5.32 9.56
CA PHE A 209 13.64 5.47 8.39
C PHE A 209 12.31 6.09 8.79
N THR A 210 12.03 7.30 8.31
CA THR A 210 10.79 8.05 8.58
C THR A 210 9.89 8.10 7.35
N ALA A 211 8.60 8.42 7.54
CA ALA A 211 7.62 8.67 6.47
C ALA A 211 7.54 7.55 5.40
N THR A 212 7.77 6.31 5.84
CA THR A 212 7.84 5.13 4.95
C THR A 212 6.51 4.91 4.21
N LYS A 213 6.51 4.05 3.18
CA LYS A 213 5.30 3.73 2.40
C LYS A 213 4.12 3.26 3.28
N SER A 214 4.39 2.67 4.45
CA SER A 214 3.41 2.23 5.45
C SER A 214 3.11 3.25 6.55
N GLY A 215 3.76 4.42 6.55
CA GLY A 215 3.56 5.48 7.55
C GLY A 215 4.19 5.19 8.91
N ARG A 216 4.89 4.06 9.09
CA ARG A 216 5.57 3.71 10.33
C ARG A 216 7.04 4.09 10.26
N ASN A 217 7.51 4.78 11.29
CA ASN A 217 8.94 5.01 11.49
C ASN A 217 9.57 3.72 12.03
N ARG A 218 10.81 3.44 11.62
CA ARG A 218 11.59 2.32 12.15
C ARG A 218 13.05 2.68 12.22
N THR A 219 13.75 2.09 13.17
CA THR A 219 15.17 2.31 13.39
C THR A 219 15.88 0.98 13.29
N VAL A 220 16.94 0.93 12.50
CA VAL A 220 17.71 -0.30 12.25
C VAL A 220 19.15 -0.07 12.70
N PRO A 221 19.65 -0.82 13.70
CA PRO A 221 21.06 -0.80 14.06
C PRO A 221 21.94 -1.23 12.89
N VAL A 222 23.07 -0.58 12.69
CA VAL A 222 24.06 -0.90 11.64
C VAL A 222 25.47 -0.70 12.17
N ASP A 223 26.44 -1.26 11.46
CA ASP A 223 27.85 -1.02 11.74
C ASP A 223 28.18 0.49 11.59
N PRO A 224 28.80 1.13 12.60
CA PRO A 224 29.23 2.52 12.52
C PRO A 224 30.10 2.84 11.29
N ALA A 225 30.89 1.89 10.78
CA ALA A 225 31.70 2.08 9.58
C ALA A 225 30.83 2.34 8.34
N LEU A 226 29.65 1.71 8.23
CA LEU A 226 28.71 1.97 7.14
C LEU A 226 28.16 3.40 7.21
N ILE A 227 27.92 3.91 8.41
CA ILE A 227 27.48 5.29 8.63
C ILE A 227 28.58 6.27 8.20
N GLN A 228 29.83 6.03 8.61
CA GLN A 228 30.95 6.87 8.22
C GLN A 228 31.17 6.88 6.70
N GLU A 229 31.10 5.71 6.05
CA GLU A 229 31.17 5.60 4.59
C GLU A 229 30.03 6.38 3.90
N ALA A 230 28.79 6.27 4.41
CA ALA A 230 27.66 7.02 3.88
C ALA A 230 27.81 8.54 4.03
N LEU A 231 28.36 9.00 5.15
CA LEU A 231 28.57 10.43 5.41
C LEU A 231 29.75 11.02 4.65
N SER A 232 30.75 10.20 4.29
CA SER A 232 31.92 10.63 3.51
C SER A 232 31.64 10.69 2.01
N VAL A 233 30.82 9.78 1.49
CA VAL A 233 30.40 9.76 0.07
C VAL A 233 29.21 10.70 -0.18
N GLY A 234 28.36 10.92 0.82
CA GLY A 234 27.16 11.72 0.69
C GLY A 234 27.40 13.20 0.39
N LEU A 235 26.43 13.82 -0.26
CA LEU A 235 26.41 15.27 -0.51
C LEU A 235 26.54 16.07 0.80
N PRO A 236 27.16 17.26 0.76
CA PRO A 236 27.28 18.15 1.92
C PRO A 236 25.97 18.91 2.20
N THR A 237 24.83 18.28 1.97
CA THR A 237 23.48 18.85 2.20
C THR A 237 22.68 17.92 3.11
N ASP A 238 21.49 18.35 3.52
CA ASP A 238 20.64 17.47 4.34
C ASP A 238 20.25 16.18 3.58
N ARG A 239 20.01 16.23 2.26
CA ARG A 239 19.83 15.01 1.47
C ARG A 239 21.21 14.43 1.12
N LEU A 240 21.44 13.16 1.47
CA LEU A 240 22.75 12.53 1.29
C LEU A 240 23.02 12.10 -0.15
N PHE A 241 22.01 11.62 -0.87
CA PHE A 241 22.22 10.98 -2.17
C PHE A 241 21.35 11.58 -3.27
N SER A 242 21.91 11.66 -4.48
CA SER A 242 21.15 11.95 -5.69
C SER A 242 20.51 10.67 -6.25
N SER A 243 19.77 10.80 -7.36
CA SER A 243 19.13 9.65 -8.01
C SER A 243 20.18 8.67 -8.52
N SER A 244 20.09 7.42 -8.07
CA SER A 244 21.03 6.34 -8.43
C SER A 244 20.31 5.08 -8.91
N ARG A 245 18.97 5.07 -8.89
CA ARG A 245 18.15 3.94 -9.36
C ARG A 245 18.50 3.50 -10.79
N GLY A 246 18.76 4.45 -11.69
CA GLY A 246 19.13 4.17 -13.08
C GLY A 246 20.50 3.48 -13.18
N SER A 247 21.50 4.01 -12.48
CA SER A 247 22.85 3.42 -12.38
C SER A 247 22.80 2.01 -11.79
N PHE A 248 21.99 1.80 -10.75
CA PHE A 248 21.77 0.48 -10.18
C PHE A 248 21.22 -0.51 -11.21
N ALA A 249 20.23 -0.10 -12.00
CA ALA A 249 19.65 -0.96 -13.03
C ALA A 249 20.64 -1.33 -14.14
N LEU A 250 21.50 -0.39 -14.56
CA LEU A 250 22.53 -0.65 -15.55
C LEU A 250 23.59 -1.63 -15.03
N CYS A 251 24.15 -1.37 -13.84
CA CYS A 251 25.12 -2.26 -13.20
C CYS A 251 24.54 -3.65 -12.94
N TYR A 252 23.30 -3.72 -12.45
CA TYR A 252 22.63 -5.00 -12.22
C TYR A 252 22.41 -5.80 -13.50
N ALA A 253 22.05 -5.14 -14.61
CA ALA A 253 21.87 -5.80 -15.90
C ALA A 253 23.18 -6.44 -16.40
N ARG A 254 24.31 -5.77 -16.21
CA ARG A 254 25.65 -6.29 -16.55
C ARG A 254 26.09 -7.48 -15.71
N CYS A 255 25.50 -7.65 -14.54
CA CYS A 255 25.75 -8.83 -13.71
C CYS A 255 25.10 -10.10 -14.29
N GLU A 256 24.15 -9.96 -15.23
CA GLU A 256 23.47 -11.04 -15.94
C GLU A 256 22.77 -12.05 -15.01
N PHE A 257 22.28 -11.58 -13.87
CA PHE A 257 21.55 -12.44 -12.94
C PHE A 257 20.15 -12.76 -13.45
N SER A 258 19.76 -14.02 -13.40
CA SER A 258 18.39 -14.46 -13.65
C SER A 258 17.54 -14.28 -12.40
N THR A 259 17.01 -13.07 -12.20
CA THR A 259 16.10 -12.78 -11.07
C THR A 259 14.74 -12.28 -11.56
N PRO A 260 13.64 -13.03 -11.34
CA PRO A 260 12.31 -12.54 -11.67
C PRO A 260 11.86 -11.45 -10.70
N GLY A 261 11.22 -10.39 -11.22
CA GLY A 261 10.49 -9.43 -10.38
C GLY A 261 11.01 -7.99 -10.41
N GLN A 262 10.68 -7.24 -9.36
CA GLN A 262 11.03 -5.82 -9.28
C GLN A 262 12.45 -5.65 -8.75
N LEU A 263 13.35 -5.27 -9.64
CA LEU A 263 14.76 -4.98 -9.36
C LEU A 263 14.98 -4.19 -8.05
N THR A 264 14.19 -3.14 -7.77
CA THR A 264 14.41 -2.31 -6.57
C THR A 264 13.99 -2.93 -5.25
N HIS A 265 13.43 -4.13 -5.27
CA HIS A 265 13.15 -4.90 -4.07
C HIS A 265 14.12 -6.08 -3.91
N ILE A 266 15.00 -6.37 -4.89
CA ILE A 266 15.89 -7.54 -4.81
C ILE A 266 16.77 -7.47 -3.57
N LEU A 267 17.42 -6.33 -3.30
CA LEU A 267 18.31 -6.16 -2.14
C LEU A 267 17.57 -6.34 -0.81
N ARG A 268 16.31 -5.90 -0.73
CA ARG A 268 15.47 -6.09 0.45
C ARG A 268 15.10 -7.57 0.65
N HIS A 269 14.73 -8.25 -0.43
CA HIS A 269 14.47 -9.69 -0.38
C HIS A 269 15.73 -10.46 -0.04
N THR A 270 16.89 -10.05 -0.55
CA THR A 270 18.21 -10.59 -0.20
C THR A 270 18.49 -10.45 1.28
N PHE A 271 18.42 -9.24 1.85
CA PHE A 271 18.59 -9.05 3.29
C PHE A 271 17.66 -9.96 4.10
N ALA A 272 16.37 -9.95 3.78
CA ALA A 272 15.37 -10.71 4.53
C ALA A 272 15.58 -12.23 4.43
N SER A 273 15.96 -12.73 3.25
CA SER A 273 16.21 -14.15 3.02
C SER A 273 17.43 -14.61 3.80
N HIS A 274 18.56 -13.91 3.68
CA HIS A 274 19.78 -14.23 4.43
C HIS A 274 19.61 -14.08 5.94
N PHE A 275 18.85 -13.09 6.40
CA PHE A 275 18.55 -12.92 7.82
C PHE A 275 17.83 -14.16 8.38
N VAL A 276 16.80 -14.65 7.68
CA VAL A 276 16.04 -15.83 8.12
C VAL A 276 16.85 -17.11 7.97
N MET A 277 17.58 -17.29 6.86
CA MET A 277 18.47 -18.44 6.65
C MET A 277 19.57 -18.52 7.71
N SER A 278 20.00 -17.37 8.25
CA SER A 278 20.99 -17.30 9.34
C SER A 278 20.37 -17.53 10.73
N GLY A 279 19.09 -17.91 10.81
CA GLY A 279 18.39 -18.20 12.07
C GLY A 279 17.74 -16.99 12.74
N GLY A 280 17.67 -15.83 12.07
CA GLY A 280 16.97 -14.65 12.56
C GLY A 280 15.45 -14.86 12.64
N ASP A 281 14.81 -14.32 13.68
CA ASP A 281 13.38 -14.53 13.92
C ASP A 281 12.48 -13.62 13.05
N LEU A 282 11.32 -14.16 12.63
CA LEU A 282 10.40 -13.45 11.74
C LEU A 282 9.77 -12.20 12.37
N ARG A 283 9.72 -12.10 13.70
CA ARG A 283 9.14 -10.95 14.39
C ARG A 283 10.10 -9.77 14.36
N THR A 284 11.36 -10.00 14.66
CA THR A 284 12.44 -9.02 14.49
C THR A 284 12.53 -8.60 13.03
N LEU A 285 12.47 -9.54 12.08
CA LEU A 285 12.48 -9.20 10.66
C LEU A 285 11.28 -8.33 10.27
N LYS A 286 10.06 -8.62 10.76
CA LYS A 286 8.87 -7.78 10.53
C LYS A 286 9.12 -6.33 10.95
N ASP A 287 9.75 -6.13 12.10
CA ASP A 287 10.00 -4.81 12.66
C ASP A 287 11.13 -4.08 11.90
N ILE A 288 12.23 -4.77 11.57
CA ILE A 288 13.31 -4.24 10.71
C ILE A 288 12.78 -3.83 9.34
N LEU A 289 11.90 -4.65 8.75
CA LEU A 289 11.31 -4.37 7.44
C LEU A 289 10.17 -3.33 7.52
N GLY A 290 9.64 -3.04 8.71
CA GLY A 290 8.51 -2.13 8.91
C GLY A 290 7.20 -2.65 8.30
N HIS A 291 6.98 -3.98 8.33
CA HIS A 291 5.72 -4.59 7.88
C HIS A 291 4.62 -4.36 8.91
N ALA A 292 3.44 -3.93 8.44
CA ALA A 292 2.30 -3.66 9.30
C ALA A 292 1.71 -4.96 9.89
N ASP A 293 1.71 -6.02 9.09
CA ASP A 293 1.19 -7.34 9.39
C ASP A 293 2.29 -8.39 9.19
N ILE A 294 2.36 -9.35 10.11
CA ILE A 294 3.31 -10.47 10.06
C ILE A 294 3.09 -11.35 8.84
N SER A 295 1.86 -11.44 8.31
CA SER A 295 1.55 -12.19 7.09
C SER A 295 2.43 -11.80 5.90
N THR A 296 2.86 -10.53 5.83
CA THR A 296 3.77 -10.04 4.79
C THR A 296 5.20 -10.55 4.99
N THR A 297 5.64 -10.79 6.22
CA THR A 297 6.95 -11.37 6.54
C THR A 297 6.93 -12.90 6.45
N MET A 298 5.77 -13.53 6.63
CA MET A 298 5.64 -14.99 6.55
C MET A 298 6.05 -15.58 5.20
N ILE A 299 6.14 -14.77 4.14
CA ILE A 299 6.69 -15.21 2.85
C ILE A 299 8.13 -15.73 2.96
N TYR A 300 8.89 -15.32 3.97
CA TYR A 300 10.26 -15.79 4.22
C TYR A 300 10.34 -17.01 5.14
N ALA A 301 9.22 -17.44 5.75
CA ALA A 301 9.23 -18.45 6.81
C ALA A 301 9.81 -19.80 6.36
N HIS A 302 9.61 -20.17 5.10
CA HIS A 302 10.13 -21.40 4.50
C HIS A 302 11.67 -21.43 4.39
N LEU A 303 12.35 -20.29 4.57
CA LEU A 303 13.81 -20.20 4.57
C LEU A 303 14.41 -20.40 5.97
N ALA A 304 13.58 -20.46 7.02
CA ALA A 304 14.08 -20.64 8.38
C ALA A 304 14.70 -22.05 8.49
N PRO A 305 15.87 -22.18 9.13
CA PRO A 305 16.43 -23.51 9.36
C PRO A 305 15.47 -24.34 10.19
N GLU A 306 15.48 -25.66 10.01
CA GLU A 306 14.64 -26.56 10.80
C GLU A 306 15.00 -26.44 12.29
N HIS A 307 14.08 -25.86 13.06
CA HIS A 307 14.29 -25.51 14.47
C HIS A 307 13.40 -26.29 15.43
N LEU A 308 12.61 -27.24 14.92
CA LEU A 308 11.78 -28.11 15.78
C LEU A 308 12.64 -28.88 16.79
N HIS A 309 13.86 -29.25 16.41
CA HIS A 309 14.83 -29.89 17.31
C HIS A 309 15.28 -28.97 18.47
N LYS A 310 15.24 -27.63 18.31
CA LYS A 310 15.55 -26.70 19.40
C LYS A 310 14.52 -26.79 20.54
N ALA A 311 13.31 -27.32 20.31
CA ALA A 311 12.34 -27.54 21.38
C ALA A 311 12.87 -28.53 22.44
N VAL A 312 13.75 -29.46 22.04
CA VAL A 312 14.39 -30.42 22.96
C VAL A 312 15.40 -29.73 23.88
N SER A 313 16.14 -28.75 23.38
CA SER A 313 17.16 -28.04 24.18
C SER A 313 16.65 -26.79 24.90
N LEU A 314 15.55 -26.19 24.43
CA LEU A 314 15.00 -24.93 24.97
C LEU A 314 13.77 -25.11 25.86
N ASN A 315 13.33 -26.35 26.15
CA ASN A 315 12.22 -26.56 27.07
C ASN A 315 12.64 -26.32 28.53
N PRO A 316 11.68 -26.00 29.42
CA PRO A 316 11.98 -25.72 30.82
C PRO A 316 12.70 -26.85 31.58
N LEU A 317 12.47 -28.11 31.20
CA LEU A 317 13.13 -29.25 31.85
C LEU A 317 14.62 -29.27 31.51
N ALA A 318 14.96 -29.16 30.23
CA ALA A 318 16.35 -29.12 29.76
C ALA A 318 17.14 -27.94 30.37
N LEU A 319 16.51 -26.78 30.52
CA LEU A 319 17.12 -25.58 31.12
C LEU A 319 17.28 -25.70 32.64
N SER A 320 16.37 -26.41 33.32
CA SER A 320 16.47 -26.63 34.77
C SER A 320 17.59 -27.60 35.14
N SER A 321 17.89 -28.58 34.29
CA SER A 321 18.95 -29.58 34.50
C SER A 321 20.38 -29.06 34.34
N SER A 322 20.59 -27.91 33.68
CA SER A 322 21.92 -27.30 33.50
C SER A 322 22.31 -26.30 34.59
N GLY A 323 21.41 -25.99 35.53
CA GLY A 323 21.63 -25.06 36.64
C GLY A 323 22.17 -25.68 37.94
N SER A 324 22.38 -26.99 38.00
CA SER A 324 22.82 -27.71 39.20
C SER A 324 24.28 -28.18 39.11
N GLN A 325 25.22 -27.25 39.18
CA GLN A 325 26.59 -27.54 39.62
C GLN A 325 26.73 -27.00 41.05
N PRO A 326 27.20 -27.80 42.03
CA PRO A 326 27.19 -27.40 43.43
C PRO A 326 28.25 -26.32 43.67
N VAL A 327 27.83 -25.25 44.34
CA VAL A 327 28.71 -24.25 44.95
C VAL A 327 29.69 -25.00 45.85
N GLY A 328 30.98 -24.83 45.58
CA GLY A 328 32.07 -25.47 46.31
C GLY A 328 31.92 -25.30 47.81
N SER A 329 32.03 -26.43 48.52
CA SER A 329 32.23 -26.48 49.96
C SER A 329 33.57 -25.84 50.33
N LEU A 330 33.50 -25.04 51.39
CA LEU A 330 34.55 -24.25 52.06
C LEU A 330 35.83 -25.01 52.39
#